data_AF-A0A6B3IGJ6-F1
#
_entry.id   AF-A0A6B3IGJ6-F1
#
_cell.length_a   1.000
_cell.length_b   1.000
_cell.length_c   1.000
_cell.angle_alpha   90.00
_cell.angle_beta   90.00
_cell.angle_gamma   90.00
#
_symmetry.space_group_name_H-M   'P 1'
#
loop_
_entity.id
_entity.type
_entity.pdbx_description
1 polymer ?
#
loop_
_entity_poly.entity_id
_entity_poly.type
_entity_poly.pdbx_seq_one_letter_code
_entity_poly.pdbx_strand_id
1 'polypeptide(L)' 'MRTRPLKVALLGCGVVGSEVARIMTTHADDLAARIGAPVELVGVAVRRPSKVREGIDPALIT' A
#
# COMPACT_ATOMS: atom_id res chain seq x y z
N MET A 1 -7.90 -18.59 -9.53
CA MET A 1 -7.23 -17.65 -8.60
C MET A 1 -5.77 -17.55 -9.00
N ARG A 2 -5.25 -16.34 -9.25
CA ARG A 2 -3.79 -16.17 -9.40
C ARG A 2 -3.18 -16.18 -8.00
N THR A 3 -2.24 -17.09 -7.76
CA THR A 3 -1.55 -17.21 -6.47
C THR A 3 -0.44 -16.16 -6.29
N ARG A 4 0.02 -15.53 -7.37
CA ARG A 4 1.07 -14.52 -7.33
C ARG A 4 0.49 -13.14 -6.96
N PRO A 5 0.96 -12.50 -5.87
CA PRO A 5 0.51 -11.16 -5.48
C PRO A 5 0.78 -10.11 -6.57
N LEU A 6 -0.13 -9.13 -6.64
CA LEU A 6 0.05 -7.89 -7.38
C LEU A 6 0.82 -6.90 -6.49
N LYS A 7 2.05 -6.60 -6.90
CA LYS A 7 2.91 -5.63 -6.22
C LYS A 7 2.53 -4.22 -6.65
N VAL A 8 2.23 -3.36 -5.68
CA VAL A 8 1.81 -1.97 -5.88
C VAL A 8 2.77 -1.04 -5.17
N ALA A 9 3.17 0.03 -5.84
CA ALA A 9 3.94 1.12 -5.25
C ALA A 9 3.11 2.41 -5.29
N LEU A 10 3.14 3.19 -4.21
CA LEU A 10 2.48 4.50 -4.12
C LEU A 10 3.49 5.62 -4.39
N LEU A 11 3.13 6.53 -5.27
CA LEU A 11 3.91 7.75 -5.53
C LEU A 11 3.24 8.91 -4.79
N GLY A 12 3.72 9.16 -3.58
CA GLY A 12 3.15 10.11 -2.64
C GLY A 12 2.32 9.44 -1.55
N CYS A 13 2.27 10.11 -0.40
CA CYS A 13 1.52 9.68 0.77
C CYS A 13 0.96 10.89 1.53
N GLY A 14 0.22 11.75 0.81
CA GLY A 14 -0.62 12.78 1.43
C GLY A 14 -1.91 12.17 1.98
N VAL A 15 -2.96 12.97 2.17
CA VAL A 15 -4.27 12.50 2.67
C VAL A 15 -4.82 11.34 1.85
N VAL A 16 -4.79 11.44 0.52
CA VAL A 16 -5.29 10.38 -0.36
C VAL A 16 -4.40 9.14 -0.28
N GLY A 17 -3.09 9.30 -0.35
CA GLY A 17 -2.15 8.17 -0.36
C GLY A 17 -2.17 7.38 0.94
N SER A 18 -2.35 8.03 2.10
CA SER A 18 -2.51 7.34 3.38
C SER A 18 -3.80 6.53 3.44
N GLU A 19 -4.92 7.06 2.93
CA GLU A 19 -6.18 6.31 2.90
C GLU A 19 -6.12 5.12 1.92
N VAL A 20 -5.44 5.28 0.79
CA VAL A 20 -5.21 4.17 -0.15
C VAL A 20 -4.40 3.07 0.52
N ALA A 21 -3.28 3.40 1.18
CA ALA A 21 -2.46 2.41 1.89
C ALA A 21 -3.24 1.73 3.04
N ARG A 22 -4.06 2.50 3.77
CA ARG A 22 -4.93 1.98 4.83
C ARG A 22 -5.95 0.99 4.27
N ILE A 23 -6.63 1.32 3.18
CA ILE A 23 -7.62 0.43 2.56
C ILE A 23 -6.96 -0.83 2.02
N MET A 24 -5.80 -0.70 1.35
CA MET A 24 -5.03 -1.84 0.82
C MET A 24 -4.67 -2.86 1.91
N THR A 25 -4.32 -2.39 3.11
CA THR A 25 -3.91 -3.25 4.23
C THR A 25 -5.11 -3.75 5.04
N THR A 26 -6.11 -2.90 5.30
CA THR A 26 -7.28 -3.23 6.13
C THR A 26 -8.29 -4.11 5.38
N HIS A 27 -8.39 -3.98 4.06
CA HIS A 27 -9.35 -4.70 3.22
C HIS A 27 -8.66 -5.61 2.19
N ALA A 28 -7.49 -6.16 2.54
CA ALA A 28 -6.69 -6.98 1.63
C ALA A 28 -7.47 -8.17 1.05
N ASP A 29 -8.27 -8.86 1.87
CA ASP A 29 -9.06 -10.02 1.45
C ASP A 29 -10.21 -9.64 0.52
N ASP A 30 -10.93 -8.57 0.83
CA ASP A 30 -12.01 -8.04 -0.04
C ASP A 30 -11.47 -7.61 -1.40
N LEU A 31 -10.32 -6.91 -1.40
CA LEU A 31 -9.62 -6.52 -2.61
C LEU A 31 -9.18 -7.75 -3.40
N ALA A 32 -8.62 -8.76 -2.74
CA ALA A 32 -8.20 -9.99 -3.38
C ALA A 32 -9.37 -10.75 -4.01
N ALA A 33 -10.53 -10.82 -3.34
CA ALA A 33 -11.74 -11.45 -3.85
C ALA A 33 -12.29 -10.73 -5.10
N ARG A 34 -12.24 -9.40 -5.13
CA ARG A 34 -12.70 -8.58 -6.26
C ARG A 34 -11.74 -8.58 -7.45
N ILE A 35 -10.43 -8.57 -7.18
CA ILE A 35 -9.37 -8.49 -8.20
C ILE A 35 -9.01 -9.88 -8.74
N GLY A 36 -9.19 -10.93 -7.93
CA GLY A 36 -8.81 -12.31 -8.25
C GLY A 36 -7.33 -12.64 -7.95
N ALA A 37 -6.63 -11.76 -7.23
CA ALA A 37 -5.24 -11.92 -6.77
C ALA A 37 -4.97 -11.09 -5.50
N PRO A 38 -4.10 -11.54 -4.58
CA PRO A 38 -3.65 -10.72 -3.45
C PRO A 38 -2.98 -9.42 -3.90
N VAL A 39 -3.14 -8.36 -3.12
CA VAL A 39 -2.49 -7.07 -3.38
C VAL A 39 -1.48 -6.78 -2.27
N GLU A 40 -0.27 -6.41 -2.65
CA GLU A 40 0.84 -6.16 -1.73
C GLU A 40 1.38 -4.75 -1.98
N LEU A 41 1.36 -3.90 -0.95
CA LEU A 41 2.04 -2.61 -0.98
C LEU A 41 3.54 -2.84 -0.74
N VAL A 42 4.36 -2.58 -1.75
CA VAL A 42 5.81 -2.87 -1.71
C VAL A 42 6.68 -1.62 -1.59
N GLY A 43 6.09 -0.44 -1.68
CA GLY A 43 6.85 0.80 -1.54
C GLY A 43 5.98 2.05 -1.62
N VAL A 44 6.44 3.11 -0.96
CA VAL A 44 5.79 4.43 -0.90
C VAL A 44 6.87 5.49 -1.12
N ALA A 45 6.97 6.00 -2.34
CA ALA A 45 7.93 7.03 -2.69
C ALA A 45 7.43 8.40 -2.22
N VAL A 46 8.24 9.14 -1.45
CA VAL A 46 7.84 10.42 -0.87
C VAL A 46 8.95 11.47 -0.92
N ARG A 47 8.57 12.76 -0.87
CA ARG A 47 9.54 13.86 -0.84
C ARG A 47 10.40 13.91 0.43
N ARG A 48 9.86 13.46 1.57
CA ARG A 48 10.50 13.53 2.90
C ARG A 48 10.39 12.16 3.59
N PRO A 49 11.39 11.27 3.44
CA PRO A 49 11.32 9.91 3.96
C PRO A 49 11.43 9.85 5.48
N SER A 50 12.18 10.76 6.11
CA SER A 50 12.32 10.82 7.58
C SER A 50 11.08 11.36 8.30
N LYS A 51 10.07 11.83 7.57
CA LYS A 51 8.82 12.30 8.18
C LYS A 51 7.97 11.07 8.53
N VAL A 52 7.61 10.92 9.80
CA VAL A 52 6.70 9.87 10.28
C VAL A 52 5.35 9.96 9.55
N ARG A 53 4.87 8.80 9.10
CA ARG A 53 3.58 8.61 8.43
C ARG A 53 2.85 7.50 9.17
N GLU A 54 1.88 7.89 10.00
CA GLU A 54 1.09 6.94 10.77
C GLU A 54 0.41 5.92 9.86
N GLY A 55 0.42 4.66 10.26
CA GLY A 55 -0.18 3.57 9.49
C GLY A 55 0.63 3.08 8.28
N ILE A 56 1.82 3.64 8.02
CA ILE A 56 2.74 3.16 6.98
C ILE A 56 3.98 2.56 7.65
N ASP A 57 4.33 1.32 7.29
CA ASP A 57 5.59 0.72 7.70
C ASP A 57 6.78 1.56 7.17
N PRO A 58 7.66 2.07 8.04
CA PRO A 58 8.84 2.81 7.63
C PRO A 58 9.74 2.08 6.62
N ALA A 59 9.74 0.74 6.62
CA ALA A 59 10.52 -0.05 5.67
C ALA A 59 10.01 0.05 4.22
N LEU A 60 8.76 0.49 4.02
CA LEU A 60 8.18 0.73 2.71
C LEU A 60 8.50 2.13 2.16
N ILE A 61 9.03 3.04 2.99
CA ILE A 61 9.24 4.43 2.60
C ILE A 61 10.57 4.56 1.86
N THR A 62 10.52 5.15 0.66
CA THR A 62 11.70 5.49 -0.15
C THR A 62 11.68 6.91 -0.68
#